data_AF-A0A9J6DI09-F1
#
_entry.id   AF-A0A9J6DI09-F1
#
_cell.length_a   1.000
_cell.length_b   1.000
_cell.length_c   1.000
_cell.angle_alpha   90.00
_cell.angle_beta   90.00
_cell.angle_gamma   90.00
#
_symmetry.space_group_name_H-M   'P 1'
#
loop_
_entity.id
_entity.type
_entity.pdbx_description
1 polymer ?
#
loop_
_entity_poly.entity_id
_entity_poly.type
_entity_poly.pdbx_seq_one_letter_code
_entity_poly.pdbx_strand_id
1 'polypeptide(L)'
;MSASETSDDKMKDYVIMEKIGEGTYGVVYKAKCKATNKIVAIKKIRVENGDEGVPATTIREVALLRELKHENIVRLIDVIMPPSKAIHLVFEYMTMDLRKLLDTQAKNKTLDGAVVKKYLGQIVDAILFCHRRRVLHRDLKPANVLIDDNGGLKVADFGLCRAFTLPVGIFTHEVVTLWYRAPEILLGASRYSTPVDVWSIGCIFFELLTGKTLFRGDSEIDQLFRIFRVLGTPTVNKWPEVTQLPNYKPTFPVWRKNIVAELLPEVDCEVVDLLQKMLIYSPGERISAKGAAAHPYLAGSTYFKQEAGTTENKGQ
;
A
#
# COMPACT_ATOMS: atom_id res chain seq x y z
N MET A 1 14.34 -23.12 35.80
CA MET A 1 15.03 -23.67 34.63
C MET A 1 13.99 -24.08 33.60
N SER A 2 13.88 -23.34 32.49
CA SER A 2 13.51 -23.92 31.19
C SER A 2 14.25 -23.10 30.14
N ALA A 3 15.29 -23.72 29.60
CA ALA A 3 16.22 -23.14 28.65
C ALA A 3 15.52 -22.84 27.32
N SER A 4 15.84 -21.66 26.78
CA SER A 4 15.92 -21.33 25.35
C SER A 4 15.34 -22.37 24.37
N GLU A 5 14.06 -22.20 24.00
CA GLU A 5 13.58 -22.70 22.71
C GLU A 5 14.39 -21.99 21.62
N THR A 6 15.29 -22.71 20.96
CA THR A 6 16.02 -22.20 19.80
C THR A 6 15.03 -21.93 18.67
N SER A 7 15.28 -20.88 17.90
CA SER A 7 14.40 -20.41 16.81
C SER A 7 14.12 -21.45 15.70
N ASP A 8 14.89 -22.55 15.65
CA ASP A 8 14.65 -23.70 14.77
C ASP A 8 13.39 -24.50 15.13
N ASP A 9 13.02 -24.57 16.42
CA ASP A 9 11.89 -25.42 16.83
C ASP A 9 10.55 -24.82 16.40
N LYS A 10 10.46 -23.48 16.37
CA LYS A 10 9.24 -22.77 15.99
C LYS A 10 8.81 -22.98 14.55
N MET A 11 9.72 -23.23 13.61
CA MET A 11 9.33 -23.52 12.24
C MET A 11 8.65 -24.89 12.13
N LYS A 12 8.98 -25.83 13.03
CA LYS A 12 8.32 -27.16 13.08
C LYS A 12 6.86 -27.08 13.51
N ASP A 13 6.44 -25.97 14.11
CA ASP A 13 5.03 -25.72 14.46
C ASP A 13 4.14 -25.46 13.24
N TYR A 14 4.74 -25.31 12.05
CA TYR A 14 4.02 -25.03 10.82
C TYR A 14 4.22 -26.14 9.79
N VAL A 15 3.13 -26.56 9.16
CA VAL A 15 3.14 -27.47 8.01
C VAL A 15 2.99 -26.64 6.73
N ILE A 16 4.06 -26.54 5.95
CA ILE A 16 4.01 -25.87 4.64
C ILE A 16 3.12 -26.67 3.71
N MET A 17 2.18 -26.00 3.03
CA MET A 17 1.23 -26.63 2.12
C MET A 17 1.59 -26.34 0.67
N GLU A 18 1.56 -25.07 0.27
CA GLU A 18 1.77 -24.65 -1.12
C GLU A 18 2.46 -23.29 -1.19
N LYS A 19 3.17 -23.04 -2.28
CA LYS A 19 3.72 -21.72 -2.60
C LYS A 19 2.62 -20.88 -3.24
N ILE A 20 2.30 -19.73 -2.65
CA ILE A 20 1.19 -18.85 -3.09
C ILE A 20 1.66 -17.55 -3.74
N GLY A 21 2.95 -17.23 -3.63
CA GLY A 21 3.52 -16.05 -4.27
C GLY A 21 5.04 -16.04 -4.24
N GLU A 22 5.61 -15.31 -5.19
CA GLU A 22 7.03 -14.96 -5.21
C GLU A 22 7.15 -13.55 -5.77
N GLY A 23 7.97 -12.74 -5.11
CA GLY A 23 8.29 -11.40 -5.57
C GLY A 23 9.72 -11.04 -5.22
N THR A 24 10.08 -9.79 -5.48
CA THR A 24 11.43 -9.24 -5.28
C THR A 24 12.00 -9.53 -3.88
N TYR A 25 11.14 -9.49 -2.87
CA TYR A 25 11.54 -9.60 -1.46
C TYR A 25 11.52 -11.03 -0.91
N GLY A 26 11.07 -12.00 -1.71
CA GLY A 26 11.11 -13.40 -1.36
C GLY A 26 9.83 -14.17 -1.69
N VAL A 27 9.66 -15.30 -1.00
CA VAL A 27 8.65 -16.31 -1.34
C VAL A 27 7.60 -16.40 -0.24
N VAL A 28 6.33 -16.47 -0.63
CA VAL A 28 5.20 -16.60 0.28
C VAL A 28 4.62 -18.01 0.16
N TYR A 29 4.50 -18.68 1.30
CA TYR A 29 3.92 -20.02 1.43
C TYR A 29 2.63 -19.95 2.23
N LYS A 30 1.64 -20.74 1.84
CA LYS A 30 0.51 -21.09 2.69
C LYS A 30 0.93 -22.23 3.60
N ALA A 31 0.64 -22.11 4.88
CA ALA A 31 0.99 -23.10 5.87
C ALA A 31 -0.13 -23.27 6.90
N LYS A 32 -0.11 -24.38 7.64
CA LYS A 32 -1.03 -24.65 8.75
C LYS A 32 -0.26 -24.69 10.06
N CYS A 33 -0.67 -23.89 11.04
CA CYS A 33 -0.16 -23.95 12.40
C CYS A 33 -0.66 -25.23 13.09
N LYS A 34 0.24 -26.08 13.58
CA LYS A 34 -0.08 -27.36 14.22
C LYS A 34 -0.87 -27.17 15.52
N ALA A 35 -0.47 -26.21 16.35
CA ALA A 35 -1.10 -25.98 17.65
C ALA A 35 -2.54 -25.46 17.55
N THR A 36 -2.83 -24.61 16.55
CA THR A 36 -4.14 -23.94 16.43
C THR A 36 -4.99 -24.46 15.28
N ASN A 37 -4.44 -25.31 14.41
CA ASN A 37 -5.02 -25.72 13.13
C ASN A 37 -5.37 -24.57 12.17
N LYS A 38 -4.94 -23.33 12.44
CA LYS A 38 -5.22 -22.17 11.58
C LYS A 38 -4.30 -22.12 10.37
N ILE A 39 -4.86 -21.67 9.24
CA ILE A 39 -4.08 -21.38 8.03
C ILE A 39 -3.41 -20.02 8.19
N VAL A 40 -2.15 -19.94 7.77
CA VAL A 40 -1.28 -18.76 7.84
C VAL A 40 -0.54 -18.57 6.52
N ALA A 41 -0.05 -17.35 6.28
CA ALA A 41 0.88 -17.04 5.21
C ALA A 41 2.28 -16.82 5.78
N ILE A 42 3.28 -17.58 5.32
CA ILE A 42 4.67 -17.43 5.75
C ILE A 42 5.47 -16.80 4.61
N LYS A 43 5.92 -15.56 4.82
CA LYS A 43 6.80 -14.85 3.90
C LYS A 43 8.25 -15.07 4.31
N LYS A 44 8.98 -15.85 3.50
CA LYS A 44 10.42 -16.04 3.64
C LYS A 44 11.13 -14.90 2.93
N ILE A 45 11.81 -14.05 3.70
CA ILE A 45 12.56 -12.92 3.18
C ILE A 45 13.89 -13.42 2.60
N ARG A 46 14.24 -12.96 1.40
CA ARG A 46 15.57 -13.18 0.82
C ARG A 46 16.56 -12.29 1.58
N VAL A 47 17.53 -12.89 2.25
CA VAL A 47 18.66 -12.17 2.85
C VAL A 47 19.81 -12.33 1.87
N GLU A 48 20.28 -11.23 1.29
CA GLU A 48 21.47 -11.26 0.44
C GLU A 48 22.67 -11.66 1.31
N ASN A 49 23.48 -12.58 0.77
CA ASN A 49 24.60 -13.20 1.48
C ASN A 49 25.62 -12.16 1.92
N GLY A 50 25.53 -11.74 3.17
CA GLY A 50 26.64 -11.16 3.94
C GLY A 50 26.92 -12.05 5.16
N ASP A 51 28.19 -12.21 5.51
CA ASP A 51 28.59 -12.93 6.72
C ASP A 51 27.98 -12.33 8.01
N GLU A 52 27.47 -11.10 7.93
CA GLU A 52 26.98 -10.29 9.06
C GLU A 52 25.56 -10.61 9.58
N GLY A 53 24.86 -11.61 9.01
CA GLY A 53 23.53 -11.99 9.50
C GLY A 53 22.44 -10.96 9.16
N VAL A 54 21.37 -10.91 9.95
CA VAL A 54 20.23 -10.00 9.69
C VAL A 54 20.57 -8.58 10.19
N PRO A 55 20.46 -7.53 9.35
CA PRO A 55 20.71 -6.16 9.79
C PRO A 55 19.81 -5.73 10.96
N ALA A 56 20.38 -5.01 11.93
CA ALA A 56 19.64 -4.50 13.09
C ALA A 56 18.47 -3.56 12.69
N THR A 57 18.59 -2.88 11.55
CA THR A 57 17.53 -2.09 10.93
C THR A 57 16.32 -2.96 10.56
N THR A 58 16.55 -4.12 9.95
CA THR A 58 15.52 -5.10 9.61
C THR A 58 14.78 -5.60 10.84
N ILE A 59 15.49 -5.92 11.92
CA ILE A 59 14.87 -6.36 13.18
C ILE A 59 13.96 -5.27 13.77
N ARG A 60 14.45 -4.03 13.81
CA ARG A 60 13.67 -2.89 14.33
C ARG A 60 12.39 -2.67 13.54
N GLU A 61 12.42 -2.87 12.23
CA GLU A 61 11.24 -2.68 11.38
C GLU A 61 10.25 -3.81 11.47
N VAL A 62 10.72 -5.05 11.57
CA VAL A 62 9.85 -6.18 11.88
C VAL A 62 9.17 -5.97 13.24
N ALA A 63 9.84 -5.37 14.21
CA ALA A 63 9.21 -4.99 15.48
C ALA A 63 8.12 -3.92 15.30
N LEU A 64 8.35 -2.90 14.47
CA LEU A 64 7.32 -1.89 14.14
C LEU A 64 6.09 -2.52 13.47
N LEU A 65 6.29 -3.49 12.56
CA LEU A 65 5.17 -4.21 11.92
C LEU A 65 4.31 -4.96 12.94
N ARG A 66 4.92 -5.47 14.02
CA ARG A 66 4.19 -6.17 15.09
C ARG A 66 3.28 -5.23 15.90
N GLU A 67 3.57 -3.94 15.91
CA GLU A 67 2.76 -2.91 16.57
C GLU A 67 1.58 -2.43 15.70
N LEU A 68 1.61 -2.69 14.38
CA LEU A 68 0.53 -2.33 13.47
C LEU A 68 -0.66 -3.29 13.60
N LYS A 69 -1.41 -3.14 14.69
CA LYS A 69 -2.64 -3.91 14.97
C LYS A 69 -3.86 -3.09 14.61
N HIS A 70 -4.44 -3.39 13.45
CA HIS A 70 -5.63 -2.73 12.94
C HIS A 70 -6.52 -3.73 12.19
N GLU A 71 -7.83 -3.50 12.15
CA GLU A 71 -8.78 -4.41 11.50
C GLU A 71 -8.49 -4.56 10.01
N ASN A 72 -8.10 -3.46 9.36
CA ASN A 72 -7.76 -3.40 7.94
C ASN A 72 -6.25 -3.47 7.63
N ILE A 73 -5.44 -4.01 8.53
CA ILE A 73 -4.02 -4.29 8.31
C ILE A 73 -3.77 -5.77 8.55
N VAL A 74 -3.06 -6.42 7.61
CA VAL A 74 -2.69 -7.83 7.74
C VAL A 74 -1.79 -8.00 8.95
N ARG A 75 -2.25 -8.81 9.89
CA ARG A 75 -1.60 -9.03 11.17
C ARG A 75 -0.36 -9.90 11.01
N LEU A 76 0.77 -9.37 11.45
CA LEU A 76 1.96 -10.17 11.76
C LEU A 76 1.69 -10.98 13.04
N ILE A 77 1.60 -12.30 12.89
CA ILE A 77 1.35 -13.25 13.98
C ILE A 77 2.65 -13.56 14.71
N ASP A 78 3.70 -13.89 13.97
CA ASP A 78 5.00 -14.31 14.53
C ASP A 78 6.17 -14.00 13.59
N VAL A 79 7.38 -14.04 14.15
CA VAL A 79 8.65 -13.82 13.45
C VAL A 79 9.60 -14.96 13.82
N ILE A 80 10.01 -15.72 12.82
CA ILE A 80 10.86 -16.90 12.99
C ILE A 80 12.19 -16.64 12.28
N MET A 81 13.29 -16.76 13.02
CA MET A 81 14.65 -16.55 12.51
C MET A 81 15.50 -17.80 12.75
N PRO A 82 15.39 -18.85 11.92
CA PRO A 82 16.24 -20.03 12.04
C PRO A 82 17.74 -19.68 11.88
N PRO A 83 18.66 -20.54 12.35
CA PRO A 83 20.12 -20.35 12.23
C PRO A 83 20.62 -20.23 10.80
N SER A 84 19.83 -20.65 9.81
CA SER A 84 20.07 -20.45 8.38
C SER A 84 20.01 -18.98 7.92
N LYS A 85 20.02 -18.02 8.85
CA LYS A 85 20.02 -16.56 8.61
C LYS A 85 18.82 -16.05 7.79
N ALA A 86 17.78 -16.86 7.59
CA ALA A 86 16.56 -16.47 6.90
C ALA A 86 15.52 -15.90 7.88
N ILE A 87 14.80 -14.85 7.47
CA ILE A 87 13.67 -14.31 8.25
C ILE A 87 12.38 -14.85 7.66
N HIS A 88 11.54 -15.46 8.50
CA HIS A 88 10.20 -15.88 8.14
C HIS A 88 9.19 -15.04 8.93
N LEU A 89 8.36 -14.30 8.21
CA LEU A 89 7.28 -13.52 8.78
C LEU A 89 5.98 -14.32 8.62
N VAL A 90 5.32 -14.62 9.74
CA VAL A 90 4.06 -15.38 9.77
C VAL A 90 2.91 -14.39 9.87
N PHE A 91 2.05 -14.36 8.87
CA PHE A 91 0.89 -13.49 8.78
C PHE A 91 -0.40 -14.29 8.85
N GLU A 92 -1.50 -13.62 9.18
CA GLU A 92 -2.83 -14.18 8.89
C GLU A 92 -2.98 -14.45 7.39
N TYR A 93 -3.66 -15.55 7.06
CA TYR A 93 -3.91 -15.89 5.67
C TYR A 93 -5.14 -15.14 5.14
N MET A 94 -4.99 -14.57 3.94
CA MET A 94 -6.05 -13.93 3.18
C MET A 94 -6.26 -14.73 1.88
N THR A 95 -7.50 -14.83 1.42
CA THR A 95 -7.85 -15.79 0.37
C THR A 95 -7.56 -15.28 -1.03
N MET A 96 -7.64 -13.97 -1.25
CA MET A 96 -7.24 -13.36 -2.50
C MET A 96 -6.71 -11.94 -2.33
N ASP A 97 -6.06 -11.44 -3.37
CA ASP A 97 -5.69 -10.03 -3.51
C ASP A 97 -6.70 -9.27 -4.38
N LEU A 98 -6.77 -7.95 -4.21
CA LEU A 98 -7.68 -7.08 -4.93
C LEU A 98 -7.40 -7.09 -6.44
N ARG A 99 -6.15 -7.34 -6.86
CA ARG A 99 -5.83 -7.45 -8.29
C ARG A 99 -6.59 -8.60 -8.94
N LYS A 100 -6.57 -9.78 -8.34
CA LYS A 100 -7.34 -10.95 -8.81
C LYS A 100 -8.84 -10.69 -8.84
N LEU A 101 -9.37 -9.96 -7.85
CA LEU A 101 -10.79 -9.56 -7.85
C LEU A 101 -11.11 -8.69 -9.07
N LEU A 102 -10.32 -7.64 -9.29
CA LEU A 102 -10.50 -6.70 -10.41
C LEU A 102 -10.37 -7.41 -11.77
N ASP A 103 -9.40 -8.30 -11.94
CA ASP A 103 -9.21 -9.07 -13.18
C ASP A 103 -10.37 -10.04 -13.47
N THR A 104 -11.01 -10.56 -12.43
CA THR A 104 -12.16 -11.46 -12.57
C THR A 104 -13.44 -10.67 -12.91
N GLN A 105 -13.64 -9.51 -12.29
CA GLN A 105 -14.82 -8.66 -12.50
C GLN A 105 -14.78 -7.87 -13.81
N ALA A 106 -13.59 -7.44 -14.25
CA ALA A 106 -13.39 -6.71 -15.50
C ALA A 106 -13.92 -7.43 -16.75
N LYS A 107 -14.15 -8.74 -16.66
CA LYS A 107 -14.73 -9.55 -17.73
C LYS A 107 -16.26 -9.42 -17.84
N ASN A 108 -16.96 -9.03 -16.78
CA ASN A 108 -18.43 -9.15 -16.72
C ASN A 108 -19.22 -7.99 -16.07
N LYS A 109 -18.62 -7.09 -15.25
CA LYS A 109 -19.27 -5.88 -14.67
C LYS A 109 -18.31 -5.05 -13.79
N THR A 110 -18.62 -3.78 -13.57
CA THR A 110 -17.96 -2.94 -12.54
C THR A 110 -18.42 -3.37 -11.14
N LEU A 111 -17.64 -3.01 -10.11
CA LEU A 111 -18.03 -3.25 -8.72
C LEU A 111 -19.21 -2.36 -8.33
N ASP A 112 -20.08 -2.89 -7.47
CA ASP A 112 -21.18 -2.11 -6.89
C ASP A 112 -20.64 -0.93 -6.06
N GLY A 113 -21.33 0.21 -6.12
CA GLY A 113 -20.91 1.45 -5.45
C GLY A 113 -20.74 1.30 -3.94
N ALA A 114 -21.58 0.50 -3.28
CA ALA A 114 -21.43 0.24 -1.85
C ALA A 114 -20.18 -0.60 -1.54
N VAL A 115 -19.83 -1.55 -2.41
CA VAL A 115 -18.60 -2.34 -2.30
C VAL A 115 -17.36 -1.45 -2.53
N VAL A 116 -17.39 -0.59 -3.54
CA VAL A 116 -16.31 0.39 -3.78
C VAL A 116 -16.12 1.30 -2.57
N LYS A 117 -17.22 1.85 -2.03
CA LYS A 117 -17.22 2.69 -0.84
C LYS A 117 -16.65 1.96 0.38
N LYS A 118 -17.03 0.70 0.59
CA LYS A 118 -16.51 -0.16 1.67
C LYS A 118 -15.01 -0.35 1.55
N TYR A 119 -14.53 -0.80 0.38
CA TYR A 119 -13.10 -1.06 0.18
C TYR A 119 -12.25 0.19 0.26
N LEU A 120 -12.70 1.31 -0.33
CA LEU A 120 -12.01 2.58 -0.19
C LEU A 120 -11.93 3.01 1.28
N GLY A 121 -13.05 2.94 2.02
CA GLY A 121 -13.10 3.28 3.43
C GLY A 121 -12.11 2.47 4.27
N GLN A 122 -12.06 1.15 4.07
CA GLN A 122 -11.14 0.25 4.76
C GLN A 122 -9.65 0.52 4.42
N ILE A 123 -9.34 0.84 3.16
CA ILE A 123 -7.97 1.25 2.76
C ILE A 123 -7.59 2.58 3.42
N VAL A 124 -8.47 3.58 3.36
CA VAL A 124 -8.23 4.91 3.95
C VAL A 124 -8.05 4.81 5.46
N ASP A 125 -8.84 3.97 6.15
CA ASP A 125 -8.74 3.77 7.60
C ASP A 125 -7.42 3.10 8.00
N ALA A 126 -7.00 2.05 7.28
CA ALA A 126 -5.69 1.42 7.47
C ALA A 126 -4.53 2.42 7.31
N ILE A 127 -4.57 3.25 6.25
CA ILE A 127 -3.51 4.20 5.96
C ILE A 127 -3.54 5.39 6.93
N LEU A 128 -4.71 5.85 7.36
CA LEU A 128 -4.85 6.85 8.41
C LEU A 128 -4.21 6.35 9.73
N PHE A 129 -4.48 5.10 10.11
CA PHE A 129 -3.87 4.47 11.28
C PHE A 129 -2.33 4.47 11.21
N CYS A 130 -1.77 4.14 10.03
CA CYS A 130 -0.33 4.14 9.79
C CYS A 130 0.27 5.55 9.81
N HIS A 131 -0.38 6.52 9.15
CA HIS A 131 0.08 7.90 9.08
C HIS A 131 0.13 8.56 10.47
N ARG A 132 -0.85 8.27 11.35
CA ARG A 132 -0.83 8.72 12.77
C ARG A 132 0.38 8.19 13.54
N ARG A 133 0.91 7.04 13.14
CA ARG A 133 2.10 6.38 13.74
C ARG A 133 3.38 6.66 12.95
N ARG A 134 3.36 7.62 12.02
CA ARG A 134 4.52 7.99 11.17
C ARG A 134 5.05 6.81 10.34
N VAL A 135 4.15 5.90 9.94
CA VAL A 135 4.44 4.79 9.03
C VAL A 135 3.90 5.14 7.64
N LEU A 136 4.74 4.98 6.62
CA LEU A 136 4.38 5.15 5.20
C LEU A 136 4.36 3.77 4.54
N HIS A 137 3.37 3.53 3.69
CA HIS A 137 3.28 2.27 2.97
C HIS A 137 4.19 2.23 1.72
N ARG A 138 4.26 3.29 0.91
CA ARG A 138 5.14 3.48 -0.27
C ARG A 138 4.95 2.54 -1.48
N ASP A 139 4.39 1.35 -1.30
CA ASP A 139 4.11 0.40 -2.39
C ASP A 139 2.63 -0.01 -2.43
N LEU A 140 1.71 0.94 -2.24
CA LEU A 140 0.27 0.63 -2.31
C LEU A 140 -0.12 0.29 -3.74
N LYS A 141 -0.69 -0.90 -3.92
CA LYS A 141 -1.23 -1.41 -5.18
C LYS A 141 -2.25 -2.52 -4.89
N PRO A 142 -3.15 -2.87 -5.82
CA PRO A 142 -4.15 -3.91 -5.61
C PRO A 142 -3.57 -5.27 -5.21
N ALA A 143 -2.36 -5.62 -5.64
CA ALA A 143 -1.70 -6.86 -5.22
C ALA A 143 -1.32 -6.88 -3.72
N ASN A 144 -1.17 -5.71 -3.09
CA ASN A 144 -0.85 -5.56 -1.67
C ASN A 144 -2.11 -5.25 -0.82
N VAL A 145 -3.30 -5.35 -1.43
CA VAL A 145 -4.59 -5.20 -0.76
C VAL A 145 -5.27 -6.55 -0.79
N LEU A 146 -5.44 -7.18 0.36
CA LEU A 146 -5.92 -8.55 0.47
C LEU A 146 -7.37 -8.59 0.98
N ILE A 147 -8.10 -9.62 0.59
CA ILE A 147 -9.51 -9.82 0.87
C ILE A 147 -9.70 -11.23 1.45
N ASP A 148 -10.49 -11.34 2.51
CA ASP A 148 -10.89 -12.61 3.11
C ASP A 148 -12.25 -13.12 2.56
N ASP A 149 -12.62 -14.34 2.94
CA ASP A 149 -13.86 -14.97 2.47
C ASP A 149 -15.14 -14.27 2.96
N ASN A 150 -15.04 -13.40 3.97
CA ASN A 150 -16.15 -12.59 4.49
C ASN A 150 -16.21 -11.21 3.81
N GLY A 151 -15.36 -10.96 2.81
CA GLY A 151 -15.26 -9.67 2.12
C GLY A 151 -14.65 -8.56 2.99
N GLY A 152 -13.86 -8.93 4.01
CA GLY A 152 -13.04 -8.01 4.79
C GLY A 152 -11.73 -7.70 4.06
N LEU A 153 -11.40 -6.41 3.93
CA LEU A 153 -10.18 -5.95 3.27
C LEU A 153 -9.09 -5.63 4.29
N LYS A 154 -7.87 -6.09 4.02
CA LYS A 154 -6.67 -5.74 4.78
C LYS A 154 -5.52 -5.34 3.87
N VAL A 155 -4.86 -4.23 4.19
CA VAL A 155 -3.61 -3.83 3.55
C VAL A 155 -2.49 -4.73 4.04
N ALA A 156 -1.64 -5.21 3.14
CA ALA A 156 -0.51 -6.08 3.42
C ALA A 156 0.81 -5.41 3.07
N ASP A 157 1.93 -6.08 3.31
CA ASP A 157 3.26 -5.66 2.79
C ASP A 157 3.74 -4.26 3.22
N PHE A 158 3.34 -3.81 4.41
CA PHE A 158 3.92 -2.66 5.12
C PHE A 158 5.44 -2.77 5.37
N GLY A 159 6.01 -3.95 5.19
CA GLY A 159 7.24 -4.41 5.83
C GLY A 159 8.55 -4.34 5.05
N LEU A 160 8.66 -3.51 4.02
CA LEU A 160 9.90 -3.45 3.20
C LEU A 160 10.37 -2.01 2.94
N CYS A 161 9.64 -1.04 3.47
CA CYS A 161 9.68 0.34 3.00
C CYS A 161 10.71 1.22 3.69
N ARG A 162 11.33 0.77 4.79
CA ARG A 162 12.49 1.43 5.41
C ARG A 162 13.69 0.49 5.64
N ALA A 163 13.49 -0.83 5.73
CA ALA A 163 14.51 -1.78 6.23
C ALA A 163 15.55 -2.08 5.17
N PHE A 164 15.12 -1.95 3.92
CA PHE A 164 15.90 -2.19 2.72
C PHE A 164 16.14 -0.87 1.99
N THR A 165 16.42 0.22 2.72
CA THR A 165 17.07 1.38 2.10
C THR A 165 18.57 1.11 1.96
N LEU A 166 18.98 0.61 0.80
CA LEU A 166 20.29 0.82 0.16
C LEU A 166 20.20 0.27 -1.26
N PRO A 167 20.87 0.92 -2.24
CA PRO A 167 20.25 1.77 -3.25
C PRO A 167 19.16 1.05 -4.07
N VAL A 168 18.38 1.80 -4.85
CA VAL A 168 17.71 1.23 -6.04
C VAL A 168 18.82 0.78 -6.99
N GLY A 169 19.43 -0.38 -6.68
CA GLY A 169 20.35 -1.06 -7.55
C GLY A 169 19.61 -1.27 -8.86
N ILE A 170 20.34 -1.05 -9.95
CA ILE A 170 19.90 -1.30 -11.31
C ILE A 170 19.70 -2.82 -11.42
N PHE A 171 18.59 -3.34 -10.90
CA PHE A 171 18.24 -4.74 -10.99
C PHE A 171 17.36 -4.92 -12.22
N THR A 172 18.05 -5.33 -13.28
CA THR A 172 17.60 -6.10 -14.44
C THR A 172 16.10 -6.45 -14.49
N HIS A 173 15.40 -5.85 -15.45
CA HIS A 173 14.20 -6.33 -16.18
C HIS A 173 13.01 -7.01 -15.46
N GLU A 174 13.00 -7.17 -14.13
CA GLU A 174 11.76 -7.44 -13.40
C GLU A 174 10.94 -6.14 -13.35
N VAL A 175 9.82 -6.15 -14.06
CA VAL A 175 8.93 -4.99 -14.23
C VAL A 175 8.36 -4.56 -12.87
N VAL A 176 9.03 -3.63 -12.19
CA VAL A 176 8.46 -2.96 -11.00
C VAL A 176 7.26 -2.14 -11.46
N THR A 177 6.10 -2.39 -10.87
CA THR A 177 4.86 -1.68 -11.25
C THR A 177 4.94 -0.21 -10.88
N LEU A 178 4.97 0.67 -11.88
CA LEU A 178 5.02 2.13 -11.71
C LEU A 178 3.64 2.79 -11.53
N TRP A 179 2.57 2.03 -11.77
CA TRP A 179 1.23 2.57 -12.05
C TRP A 179 0.59 3.36 -10.90
N TYR A 180 1.04 3.12 -9.66
CA TYR A 180 0.54 3.75 -8.44
C TYR A 180 1.53 4.74 -7.83
N ARG A 181 2.67 4.98 -8.49
CA ARG A 181 3.73 5.87 -8.00
C ARG A 181 3.33 7.33 -8.18
N ALA A 182 3.51 8.13 -7.12
CA ALA A 182 3.19 9.55 -7.12
C ALA A 182 4.14 10.37 -8.02
N PRO A 183 3.68 11.49 -8.61
CA PRO A 183 4.46 12.28 -9.56
C PRO A 183 5.73 12.88 -8.93
N GLU A 184 5.71 13.23 -7.64
CA GLU A 184 6.89 13.71 -6.92
C GLU A 184 8.00 12.68 -6.83
N ILE A 185 7.67 11.39 -6.72
CA ILE A 185 8.67 10.32 -6.72
C ILE A 185 9.25 10.16 -8.13
N LEU A 186 8.39 10.14 -9.16
CA LEU A 186 8.81 10.02 -10.56
C LEU A 186 9.69 11.22 -11.01
N LEU A 187 9.39 12.42 -10.48
CA LEU A 187 10.16 13.63 -10.75
C LEU A 187 11.44 13.75 -9.89
N GLY A 188 11.73 12.76 -9.04
CA GLY A 188 12.98 12.67 -8.29
C GLY A 188 13.04 13.48 -7.00
N ALA A 189 11.90 13.79 -6.37
CA ALA A 189 11.89 14.49 -5.10
C ALA A 189 12.70 13.71 -4.04
N SER A 190 13.70 14.37 -3.45
CA SER A 190 14.55 13.77 -2.40
C SER A 190 13.84 13.60 -1.06
N ARG A 191 12.75 14.35 -0.86
CA ARG A 191 11.92 14.31 0.34
C ARG A 191 10.47 14.07 -0.07
N TYR A 192 9.87 13.05 0.51
CA TYR A 192 8.47 12.70 0.33
C TYR A 192 7.88 12.19 1.64
N SER A 193 6.55 12.22 1.76
CA SER A 193 5.83 11.97 3.01
C SER A 193 4.50 11.24 2.74
N THR A 194 3.56 11.32 3.68
CA THR A 194 2.21 10.72 3.63
C THR A 194 1.40 10.93 2.34
N PRO A 195 1.54 12.04 1.57
CA PRO A 195 0.75 12.21 0.34
C PRO A 195 1.02 11.16 -0.74
N VAL A 196 2.18 10.49 -0.73
CA VAL A 196 2.50 9.46 -1.74
C VAL A 196 1.56 8.26 -1.64
N ASP A 197 1.18 7.86 -0.42
CA ASP A 197 0.24 6.78 -0.19
C ASP A 197 -1.16 7.18 -0.68
N VAL A 198 -1.57 8.44 -0.44
CA VAL A 198 -2.89 8.93 -0.88
C VAL A 198 -3.01 8.97 -2.39
N TRP A 199 -1.94 9.31 -3.11
CA TRP A 199 -1.91 9.21 -4.56
C TRP A 199 -2.16 7.77 -5.03
N SER A 200 -1.46 6.80 -4.45
CA SER A 200 -1.66 5.38 -4.75
C SER A 200 -3.09 4.92 -4.47
N ILE A 201 -3.69 5.39 -3.36
CA ILE A 201 -5.10 5.14 -3.03
C ILE A 201 -6.02 5.74 -4.11
N GLY A 202 -5.75 6.95 -4.60
CA GLY A 202 -6.49 7.56 -5.70
C GLY A 202 -6.46 6.71 -6.99
N CYS A 203 -5.29 6.18 -7.36
CA CYS A 203 -5.17 5.25 -8.47
C CYS A 203 -5.99 3.96 -8.25
N ILE A 204 -5.93 3.38 -7.05
CA ILE A 204 -6.72 2.19 -6.68
C ILE A 204 -8.22 2.50 -6.68
N PHE A 205 -8.62 3.68 -6.24
CA PHE A 205 -10.01 4.10 -6.21
C PHE A 205 -10.60 4.17 -7.62
N PHE A 206 -9.86 4.75 -8.57
CA PHE A 206 -10.26 4.73 -9.97
C PHE A 206 -10.38 3.29 -10.51
N GLU A 207 -9.45 2.40 -10.15
CA GLU A 207 -9.53 0.99 -10.54
C GLU A 207 -10.75 0.27 -9.95
N LEU A 208 -11.11 0.56 -8.70
CA LEU A 208 -12.32 0.02 -8.06
C LEU A 208 -13.59 0.46 -8.80
N LEU A 209 -13.64 1.72 -9.25
CA LEU A 209 -14.79 2.28 -9.97
C LEU A 209 -14.92 1.70 -11.39
N THR A 210 -13.80 1.48 -12.08
CA THR A 210 -13.81 1.24 -13.54
C THR A 210 -13.34 -0.16 -13.95
N GLY A 211 -12.68 -0.89 -13.06
CA GLY A 211 -11.93 -2.11 -13.38
C GLY A 211 -10.68 -1.87 -14.25
N LYS A 212 -10.31 -0.61 -14.53
CA LYS A 212 -9.22 -0.25 -15.44
C LYS A 212 -8.12 0.52 -14.73
N THR A 213 -6.87 0.14 -14.99
CA THR A 213 -5.71 0.88 -14.48
C THR A 213 -5.65 2.30 -15.02
N LEU A 214 -5.62 3.28 -14.10
CA LEU A 214 -5.64 4.71 -14.42
C LEU A 214 -4.40 5.16 -15.21
N PHE A 215 -3.21 4.83 -14.71
CA PHE A 215 -1.94 5.21 -15.32
C PHE A 215 -1.07 3.99 -15.59
N ARG A 216 -1.18 3.40 -16.78
CA ARG A 216 -0.47 2.17 -17.14
C ARG A 216 0.85 2.43 -17.89
N GLY A 217 1.82 3.04 -17.22
CA GLY A 217 3.15 3.32 -17.80
C GLY A 217 4.06 2.10 -17.89
N ASP A 218 4.92 2.04 -18.90
CA ASP A 218 5.96 1.02 -19.07
C ASP A 218 7.37 1.48 -18.66
N SER A 219 7.54 2.78 -18.43
CA SER A 219 8.78 3.44 -18.01
C SER A 219 8.43 4.65 -17.14
N GLU A 220 9.39 5.22 -16.40
CA GLU A 220 9.12 6.38 -15.54
C GLU A 220 8.63 7.59 -16.34
N ILE A 221 9.19 7.79 -17.54
CA ILE A 221 8.79 8.89 -18.42
C ILE A 221 7.40 8.64 -19.04
N ASP A 222 7.11 7.43 -19.50
CA ASP A 222 5.78 7.08 -20.00
C ASP A 222 4.71 7.19 -18.90
N GLN A 223 5.05 6.76 -17.67
CA GLN A 223 4.19 6.91 -16.51
C GLN A 223 3.87 8.40 -16.25
N LEU A 224 4.86 9.29 -16.27
CA LEU A 224 4.64 10.74 -16.15
C LEU A 224 3.74 11.27 -17.26
N PHE A 225 3.98 10.89 -18.51
CA PHE A 225 3.17 11.36 -19.63
C PHE A 225 1.73 10.86 -19.57
N ARG A 226 1.48 9.66 -19.04
CA ARG A 226 0.10 9.20 -18.79
C ARG A 226 -0.59 10.00 -17.71
N ILE A 227 0.12 10.36 -16.64
CA ILE A 227 -0.40 11.27 -15.61
C ILE A 227 -0.75 12.63 -16.25
N PHE A 228 0.15 13.19 -17.06
CA PHE A 228 -0.05 14.50 -17.69
C PHE A 228 -1.21 14.49 -18.69
N ARG A 229 -1.38 13.40 -19.45
CA ARG A 229 -2.52 13.25 -20.38
C ARG A 229 -3.87 13.30 -19.69
N VAL A 230 -3.95 12.82 -18.45
CA VAL A 230 -5.21 12.77 -17.69
C VAL A 230 -5.42 14.02 -16.84
N LEU A 231 -4.39 14.52 -16.16
CA LEU A 231 -4.51 15.64 -15.21
C LEU A 231 -4.10 17.00 -15.79
N GLY A 232 -3.57 17.00 -17.02
CA GLY A 232 -2.82 18.11 -17.60
C GLY A 232 -1.40 18.16 -17.06
N THR A 233 -0.46 18.69 -17.84
CA THR A 233 0.94 18.91 -17.41
C THR A 233 0.96 19.87 -16.21
N PRO A 234 1.70 19.56 -15.13
CA PRO A 234 1.77 20.44 -13.96
C PRO A 234 2.41 21.78 -14.35
N THR A 235 1.93 22.85 -13.73
CA THR A 235 2.45 24.20 -13.90
C THR A 235 2.82 24.75 -12.54
N VAL A 236 3.65 25.81 -12.49
CA VAL A 236 4.00 26.50 -11.24
C VAL A 236 2.78 27.02 -10.48
N ASN A 237 1.64 27.25 -11.16
CA ASN A 237 0.40 27.65 -10.49
C ASN A 237 -0.28 26.48 -9.74
N LYS A 238 -0.18 25.25 -10.27
CA LYS A 238 -0.74 24.03 -9.66
C LYS A 238 0.23 23.35 -8.70
N TRP A 239 1.53 23.60 -8.87
CA TRP A 239 2.60 23.02 -8.08
C TRP A 239 3.83 23.94 -8.18
N PRO A 240 3.96 24.91 -7.25
CA PRO A 240 5.00 25.95 -7.31
C PRO A 240 6.43 25.42 -7.43
N GLU A 241 6.73 24.31 -6.76
CA GLU A 241 8.07 23.74 -6.67
C GLU A 241 8.38 22.75 -7.81
N VAL A 242 7.45 22.47 -8.73
CA VAL A 242 7.61 21.41 -9.73
C VAL A 242 8.84 21.58 -10.61
N THR A 243 9.19 22.83 -10.94
CA THR A 243 10.34 23.16 -11.79
C THR A 243 11.69 22.94 -11.11
N GLN A 244 11.69 22.78 -9.78
CA GLN A 244 12.90 22.56 -8.98
C GLN A 244 13.22 21.06 -8.81
N LEU A 245 12.32 20.18 -9.25
CA LEU A 245 12.50 18.74 -9.10
C LEU A 245 13.56 18.20 -10.08
N PRO A 246 14.44 17.28 -9.64
CA PRO A 246 15.60 16.86 -10.42
C PRO A 246 15.30 16.37 -11.84
N ASN A 247 14.18 15.65 -12.00
CA ASN A 247 13.81 15.05 -13.28
C ASN A 247 12.79 15.89 -14.07
N TYR A 248 12.41 17.07 -13.58
CA TYR A 248 11.55 17.97 -14.36
C TYR A 248 12.28 18.51 -15.59
N LYS A 249 11.60 18.56 -16.73
CA LYS A 249 12.10 19.18 -17.96
C LYS A 249 11.09 20.19 -18.50
N PRO A 250 11.50 21.42 -18.83
CA PRO A 250 10.61 22.41 -19.43
C PRO A 250 10.14 22.00 -20.84
N THR A 251 10.83 21.03 -21.46
CA THR A 251 10.50 20.46 -22.77
C THR A 251 9.46 19.36 -22.72
N PHE A 252 8.91 19.01 -21.55
CA PHE A 252 7.83 18.03 -21.48
C PHE A 252 6.62 18.48 -22.30
N PRO A 253 5.90 17.55 -22.96
CA PRO A 253 4.73 17.93 -23.73
C PRO A 253 3.65 18.52 -22.82
N VAL A 254 2.90 19.48 -23.37
CA VAL A 254 1.92 20.28 -22.63
C VAL A 254 0.51 19.78 -22.91
N TRP A 255 -0.07 19.05 -21.97
CA TRP A 255 -1.49 18.74 -21.92
C TRP A 255 -2.20 19.75 -21.02
N ARG A 256 -3.31 20.35 -21.50
CA ARG A 256 -3.96 21.47 -20.80
C ARG A 256 -5.18 21.08 -19.98
N LYS A 257 -5.84 19.97 -20.33
CA LYS A 257 -7.10 19.54 -19.72
C LYS A 257 -6.87 18.54 -18.60
N ASN A 258 -7.63 18.68 -17.52
CA ASN A 258 -7.86 17.61 -16.56
C ASN A 258 -9.15 16.90 -16.99
N ILE A 259 -9.05 15.63 -17.37
CA ILE A 259 -10.15 14.83 -17.92
C ILE A 259 -10.65 13.77 -16.93
N VAL A 260 -10.28 13.82 -15.64
CA VAL A 260 -10.70 12.80 -14.65
C VAL A 260 -12.22 12.65 -14.60
N ALA A 261 -12.97 13.75 -14.62
CA ALA A 261 -14.43 13.74 -14.65
C ALA A 261 -14.97 13.16 -15.96
N GLU A 262 -14.31 13.45 -17.10
CA GLU A 262 -14.69 12.92 -18.42
C GLU A 262 -14.47 11.39 -18.51
N LEU A 263 -13.53 10.84 -17.73
CA LEU A 263 -13.31 9.39 -17.64
C LEU A 263 -14.39 8.68 -16.80
N LEU A 264 -15.22 9.42 -16.06
CA LEU A 264 -16.20 8.91 -15.11
C LEU A 264 -17.59 9.57 -15.30
N PRO A 265 -18.19 9.52 -16.51
CA PRO A 265 -19.40 10.29 -16.82
C PRO A 265 -20.65 9.83 -16.05
N GLU A 266 -20.69 8.58 -15.60
CA GLU A 266 -21.83 7.97 -14.89
C GLU A 266 -21.63 7.92 -13.37
N VAL A 267 -20.59 8.58 -12.86
CA VAL A 267 -20.20 8.51 -11.44
C VAL A 267 -20.59 9.81 -10.73
N ASP A 268 -21.09 9.68 -9.49
CA ASP A 268 -21.53 10.81 -8.68
C ASP A 268 -20.43 11.87 -8.50
N CYS A 269 -20.84 13.14 -8.48
CA CYS A 269 -19.89 14.27 -8.39
C CYS A 269 -19.04 14.22 -7.10
N GLU A 270 -19.58 13.74 -5.98
CA GLU A 270 -18.85 13.59 -4.72
C GLU A 270 -17.73 12.55 -4.80
N VAL A 271 -17.94 11.50 -5.59
CA VAL A 271 -16.95 10.44 -5.84
C VAL A 271 -15.80 11.00 -6.68
N VAL A 272 -16.15 11.72 -7.77
CA VAL A 272 -15.17 12.37 -8.65
C VAL A 272 -14.37 13.43 -7.88
N ASP A 273 -15.03 14.22 -7.03
CA ASP A 273 -14.40 15.24 -6.20
C ASP A 273 -13.37 14.65 -5.23
N LEU A 274 -13.72 13.56 -4.52
CA LEU A 274 -12.76 12.85 -3.67
C LEU A 274 -11.55 12.34 -4.46
N LEU A 275 -11.80 11.71 -5.61
CA LEU A 275 -10.74 11.19 -6.47
C LEU A 275 -9.81 12.31 -6.95
N GLN A 276 -10.36 13.43 -7.42
CA GLN A 276 -9.57 14.59 -7.85
C GLN A 276 -8.72 15.15 -6.71
N LYS A 277 -9.26 15.23 -5.49
CA LYS A 277 -8.52 15.66 -4.29
C LYS A 277 -7.38 14.70 -3.91
N MET A 278 -7.52 13.40 -4.17
CA MET A 278 -6.44 12.41 -3.98
C MET A 278 -5.36 12.52 -5.06
N LEU A 279 -5.69 13.00 -6.25
CA LEU A 279 -4.79 13.11 -7.42
C LEU A 279 -4.23 14.53 -7.64
N ILE A 280 -4.30 15.41 -6.65
CA ILE A 280 -3.67 16.73 -6.71
C ILE A 280 -2.14 16.56 -6.84
N TYR A 281 -1.53 17.32 -7.75
CA TYR A 281 -0.09 17.30 -8.00
C TYR A 281 0.72 17.70 -6.77
N SER A 282 0.49 18.91 -6.26
CA SER A 282 1.21 19.46 -5.11
C SER A 282 0.98 18.57 -3.89
N PRO A 283 2.02 17.93 -3.33
CA PRO A 283 1.87 17.07 -2.16
C PRO A 283 1.31 17.81 -0.94
N GLY A 284 1.55 19.13 -0.83
CA GLY A 284 1.05 19.96 0.27
C GLY A 284 -0.45 20.27 0.18
N GLU A 285 -1.03 20.23 -1.01
CA GLU A 285 -2.46 20.48 -1.24
C GLU A 285 -3.27 19.19 -1.43
N ARG A 286 -2.60 18.07 -1.70
CA ARG A 286 -3.23 16.75 -1.80
C ARG A 286 -3.92 16.39 -0.49
N ILE A 287 -5.15 15.91 -0.58
CA ILE A 287 -5.94 15.55 0.59
C ILE A 287 -5.17 14.54 1.45
N SER A 288 -5.20 14.72 2.77
CA SER A 288 -4.62 13.73 3.68
C SER A 288 -5.56 12.53 3.85
N ALA A 289 -5.06 11.39 4.33
CA ALA A 289 -5.92 10.26 4.71
C ALA A 289 -7.01 10.66 5.72
N LYS A 290 -6.69 11.58 6.66
CA LYS A 290 -7.66 12.16 7.60
C LYS A 290 -8.73 12.99 6.88
N GLY A 291 -8.33 13.80 5.90
CA GLY A 291 -9.25 14.59 5.08
C GLY A 291 -10.15 13.69 4.24
N ALA A 292 -9.60 12.63 3.64
CA ALA A 292 -10.36 11.67 2.85
C ALA A 292 -11.40 10.93 3.71
N ALA A 293 -11.02 10.50 4.92
CA ALA A 293 -11.95 9.87 5.87
C ALA A 293 -13.13 10.78 6.25
N ALA A 294 -12.89 12.10 6.32
CA ALA A 294 -13.92 13.09 6.64
C ALA A 294 -14.70 13.60 5.41
N HIS A 295 -14.37 13.13 4.21
CA HIS A 295 -15.01 13.58 2.97
C HIS A 295 -16.49 13.15 2.92
N PRO A 296 -17.44 13.95 2.40
CA PRO A 296 -18.86 13.60 2.34
C PRO A 296 -19.13 12.21 1.76
N TYR A 297 -18.42 11.85 0.69
CA TYR A 297 -18.50 10.50 0.11
C TYR A 297 -18.24 9.40 1.15
N LEU A 298 -17.21 9.52 2.01
CA LEU A 298 -16.87 8.50 3.03
C LEU A 298 -17.46 8.78 4.42
N ALA A 299 -18.03 9.96 4.64
CA ALA A 299 -18.64 10.37 5.89
C ALA A 299 -19.83 9.46 6.25
N GLY A 300 -20.01 9.21 7.55
CA GLY A 300 -21.07 8.33 8.06
C GLY A 300 -20.81 6.83 7.85
N SER A 301 -19.68 6.45 7.23
CA SER A 301 -19.27 5.05 7.20
C SER A 301 -18.78 4.58 8.57
N THR A 302 -19.09 3.33 8.93
CA THR A 302 -18.76 2.76 10.25
C THR A 302 -17.27 2.40 10.41
N TYR A 303 -16.46 2.61 9.37
CA TYR A 303 -15.04 2.27 9.35
C TYR A 303 -14.24 3.19 10.26
N PHE A 304 -14.54 4.48 10.26
CA PHE A 304 -13.81 5.47 11.04
C PHE A 304 -14.38 5.56 12.45
N LYS A 305 -13.86 4.73 13.36
CA LYS A 305 -14.20 4.86 14.78
C LYS A 305 -13.70 6.20 15.30
N GLN A 306 -14.59 7.00 15.90
CA GLN A 306 -14.16 8.17 16.67
C GLN A 306 -13.30 7.66 17.82
N GLU A 307 -12.05 8.14 17.91
CA GLU A 307 -11.27 7.97 19.14
C GLU A 307 -12.02 8.73 20.23
N ALA A 308 -12.79 8.00 21.06
CA ALA A 308 -13.33 8.56 22.28
C ALA A 308 -12.12 9.05 23.09
N GLY A 309 -12.00 10.36 23.22
CA GLY A 309 -10.90 10.98 23.95
C GLY A 309 -10.87 10.41 25.35
N THR A 310 -9.76 9.75 25.70
CA THR A 310 -9.35 9.58 27.09
C THR A 310 -9.10 10.98 27.65
N THR A 311 -10.16 11.62 28.12
CA THR A 311 -10.06 12.67 29.12
C THR A 311 -9.63 11.96 30.40
N GLU A 312 -8.31 11.94 30.63
CA GLU A 312 -7.79 11.69 31.97
C GLU A 312 -8.38 12.77 32.87
N ASN A 313 -9.38 12.37 33.65
CA ASN A 313 -9.80 13.07 34.86
C ASN A 313 -8.60 13.05 35.82
N LYS A 314 -7.70 14.03 35.69
CA LYS A 314 -6.78 14.37 36.78
C LYS A 314 -7.60 15.13 37.80
N GLY A 315 -8.13 14.38 38.77
CA GLY A 315 -8.62 14.94 40.01
C GLY A 315 -7.49 15.72 40.69
N GLN A 316 -7.80 16.97 41.01
CA GLN A 316 -7.25 17.67 42.17
C GLN A 316 -8.41 17.87 43.15
#